data_AF-A0A3N1HWX5-F1
#
_entry.id   AF-A0A3N1HWX5-F1
#
_cell.length_a   1.000
_cell.length_b   1.000
_cell.length_c   1.000
_cell.angle_alpha   90.00
_cell.angle_beta   90.00
_cell.angle_gamma   90.00
#
_symmetry.space_group_name_H-M   'P 1'
#
loop_
_entity.id
_entity.type
_entity.pdbx_description
1 polymer ?
#
loop_
_entity_poly.entity_id
_entity_poly.type
_entity_poly.pdbx_seq_one_letter_code
_entity_poly.pdbx_strand_id
1 'polypeptide(L)'
;MKEAPFLLADLWMIFVGYSCGWRFIRRYGNYLLGLEWMVVATSGSNFLLWSLLGADSGSVLYDVAYFFDAFSRSVGITLILVMGLMKVTHRYKPSLGVDVGVFAVATAAGLFLRHFHGADLHTNRAAFSVDAFYVVANLLAAVFLGYFAKRLWNAGARWPAIWTGLVTAAGTAIAFTYDFFPLPFDDAYRTIFYTAALATWGTQGFVYFRAYRALHDHNAASDAKPTHATEAIA
;
A
#
# COMPACT_ATOMS: atom_id res chain seq x y z
N MET A 1 15.96 11.51 20.68
CA MET A 1 16.64 11.38 19.36
C MET A 1 15.95 10.41 18.40
N LYS A 2 15.19 9.40 18.87
CA LYS A 2 14.42 8.47 18.02
C LYS A 2 13.16 9.08 17.37
N GLU A 3 12.66 10.19 17.93
CA GLU A 3 11.44 10.86 17.44
C GLU A 3 11.64 11.56 16.08
N ALA A 4 12.80 12.18 15.84
CA ALA A 4 13.07 12.87 14.58
C ALA A 4 12.99 11.95 13.34
N PRO A 5 13.62 10.75 13.30
CA PRO A 5 13.48 9.85 12.17
C PRO A 5 12.07 9.27 12.03
N PHE A 6 11.37 9.03 13.15
CA PHE A 6 9.96 8.63 13.16
C PHE A 6 9.08 9.68 12.46
N LEU A 7 9.17 10.95 12.89
CA LEU A 7 8.40 12.05 12.32
C LEU A 7 8.71 12.24 10.83
N LEU A 8 9.99 12.14 10.45
CA LEU A 8 10.39 12.24 9.05
C LEU A 8 9.83 11.11 8.20
N ALA A 9 9.85 9.87 8.70
CA ALA A 9 9.28 8.71 8.03
C ALA A 9 7.76 8.85 7.83
N ASP A 10 7.05 9.35 8.85
CA ASP A 10 5.62 9.58 8.77
C ASP A 10 5.27 10.69 7.77
N LEU A 11 5.94 11.84 7.87
CA LEU A 11 5.77 12.95 6.93
C LEU A 11 6.07 12.53 5.48
N TRP A 12 7.07 11.67 5.28
CA TRP A 12 7.37 11.09 3.98
C TRP A 12 6.21 10.25 3.46
N MET A 13 5.66 9.35 4.27
CA MET A 13 4.52 8.52 3.91
C MET A 13 3.28 9.37 3.58
N ILE A 14 2.96 10.34 4.43
CA ILE A 14 1.83 11.28 4.23
C ILE A 14 2.00 12.06 2.92
N PHE A 15 3.18 12.63 2.70
CA PHE A 15 3.48 13.38 1.48
C PHE A 15 3.32 12.50 0.24
N VAL A 16 3.87 11.28 0.25
CA VAL A 16 3.75 10.35 -0.87
C VAL A 16 2.30 9.96 -1.11
N GLY A 17 1.55 9.61 -0.06
CA GLY A 17 0.16 9.18 -0.19
C GLY A 17 -0.71 10.27 -0.80
N TYR A 18 -0.66 11.50 -0.31
CA TYR A 18 -1.43 12.60 -0.93
C TYR A 18 -0.91 12.99 -2.31
N SER A 19 0.40 13.17 -2.50
CA SER A 19 0.96 13.66 -3.76
C SER A 19 0.84 12.65 -4.90
N CYS A 20 1.14 11.37 -4.64
CA CYS A 20 1.02 10.31 -5.65
C CYS A 20 -0.43 9.86 -5.82
N GLY A 21 -1.21 9.79 -4.74
CA GLY A 21 -2.64 9.49 -4.80
C GLY A 21 -3.40 10.48 -5.68
N TRP A 22 -3.16 11.77 -5.48
CA TRP A 22 -3.72 12.82 -6.33
C TRP A 22 -3.35 12.67 -7.81
N ARG A 23 -2.09 12.31 -8.09
CA ARG A 23 -1.60 12.08 -9.46
C ARG A 23 -2.22 10.83 -10.09
N PHE A 24 -2.45 9.76 -9.34
CA PHE A 24 -3.19 8.58 -9.81
C PHE A 24 -4.59 8.96 -10.32
N ILE A 25 -5.30 9.78 -9.56
CA ILE A 25 -6.64 10.26 -9.93
C ILE A 25 -6.55 11.19 -11.14
N ARG A 26 -5.82 12.31 -11.01
CA ARG A 26 -5.83 13.39 -12.00
C ARG A 26 -5.19 13.03 -13.33
N ARG A 27 -4.08 12.27 -13.32
CA ARG A 27 -3.31 11.99 -14.54
C ARG A 27 -3.69 10.66 -15.18
N TYR A 28 -4.08 9.67 -14.37
CA TYR A 28 -4.29 8.31 -14.86
C TYR A 28 -5.74 7.82 -14.71
N GLY A 29 -6.63 8.60 -14.08
CA GLY A 29 -8.01 8.21 -13.79
C GLY A 29 -8.08 6.89 -13.01
N ASN A 30 -7.11 6.63 -12.15
CA ASN A 30 -7.02 5.40 -11.35
C ASN A 30 -7.49 5.72 -9.93
N TYR A 31 -8.80 5.62 -9.70
CA TYR A 31 -9.41 5.94 -8.41
C TYR A 31 -9.07 4.91 -7.35
N LEU A 32 -8.92 3.63 -7.71
CA LEU A 32 -8.50 2.56 -6.80
C LEU A 32 -7.16 2.90 -6.11
N LEU A 33 -6.08 3.08 -6.91
CA LEU A 33 -4.77 3.43 -6.34
C LEU A 33 -4.77 4.82 -5.73
N GLY A 34 -5.48 5.76 -6.35
CA GLY A 34 -5.53 7.15 -5.91
C GLY A 34 -6.09 7.30 -4.49
N LEU A 35 -7.28 6.74 -4.26
CA LEU A 35 -7.96 6.82 -2.97
C LEU A 35 -7.25 5.97 -1.92
N GLU A 36 -6.73 4.79 -2.27
CA GLU A 36 -5.96 3.97 -1.34
C GLU A 36 -4.72 4.71 -0.80
N TRP A 37 -3.97 5.38 -1.66
CA TRP A 37 -2.82 6.17 -1.24
C TRP A 37 -3.22 7.31 -0.28
N MET A 38 -4.39 7.91 -0.51
CA MET A 38 -4.93 8.95 0.38
C MET A 38 -5.44 8.37 1.71
N VAL A 39 -5.97 7.15 1.71
CA VAL A 39 -6.33 6.41 2.93
C VAL A 39 -5.09 6.15 3.78
N VAL A 40 -4.00 5.65 3.19
CA VAL A 40 -2.71 5.45 3.90
C VAL A 40 -2.18 6.77 4.46
N ALA A 41 -2.22 7.86 3.69
CA ALA A 41 -1.80 9.18 4.18
C ALA A 41 -2.72 9.71 5.30
N THR A 42 -4.02 9.44 5.23
CA THR A 42 -4.98 9.83 6.27
C THR A 42 -4.72 9.05 7.55
N SER A 43 -4.41 7.75 7.44
CA SER A 43 -3.96 6.92 8.57
C SER A 43 -2.73 7.54 9.26
N GLY A 44 -1.66 7.78 8.48
CA GLY A 44 -0.43 8.40 8.99
C GLY A 44 -0.67 9.78 9.60
N SER A 45 -1.53 10.61 8.99
CA SER A 45 -1.85 11.94 9.53
C SER A 45 -2.53 11.86 10.91
N ASN A 46 -3.45 10.90 11.11
CA ASN A 46 -4.10 10.71 12.40
C ASN A 46 -3.12 10.12 13.43
N PHE A 47 -2.26 9.20 13.01
CA PHE A 47 -1.23 8.62 13.85
C PHE A 47 -0.19 9.66 14.31
N LEU A 48 0.24 10.54 13.41
CA LEU A 48 1.11 11.68 13.70
C LEU A 48 0.51 12.61 14.72
N LEU A 49 -0.74 13.05 14.48
CA LEU A 49 -1.44 13.97 15.38
C LEU A 49 -1.67 13.34 16.75
N TRP A 50 -2.06 12.07 16.78
CA TRP A 50 -2.20 11.30 18.01
C TRP A 50 -0.89 11.28 18.82
N SER A 51 0.23 10.97 18.15
CA SER A 51 1.55 10.91 18.77
C SER A 51 2.02 12.29 19.28
N LEU A 52 1.84 13.34 18.49
CA LEU A 52 2.24 14.71 18.87
C LEU A 52 1.39 15.32 19.99
N LEU A 53 0.11 14.96 20.06
CA LEU A 53 -0.79 15.44 21.10
C LEU A 53 -0.68 14.63 22.41
N GLY A 54 0.10 13.54 22.42
CA GLY A 54 0.21 12.64 23.57
C GLY A 54 -1.15 12.07 23.98
N ALA A 55 -2.04 11.85 23.02
CA ALA A 55 -3.40 11.43 23.28
C ALA A 55 -3.44 9.94 23.69
N ASP A 56 -4.41 9.57 24.53
CA ASP A 56 -4.54 8.19 24.97
C ASP A 56 -5.05 7.26 23.85
N SER A 57 -4.91 5.94 24.07
CA SER A 57 -5.39 4.90 23.15
C SER A 57 -6.92 4.84 23.01
N GLY A 58 -7.67 5.54 23.87
CA GLY A 58 -9.12 5.73 23.73
C GLY A 58 -9.52 6.93 22.87
N SER A 59 -8.57 7.63 22.25
CA SER A 59 -8.86 8.81 21.45
C SER A 59 -9.39 8.45 20.05
N VAL A 60 -10.25 9.32 19.51
CA VAL A 60 -10.78 9.17 18.14
C VAL A 60 -9.64 9.12 17.09
N LEU A 61 -8.54 9.84 17.32
CA LEU A 61 -7.38 9.83 16.43
C LEU A 61 -6.72 8.45 16.36
N TYR A 62 -6.62 7.76 17.50
CA TYR A 62 -6.14 6.39 17.56
C TYR A 62 -7.08 5.46 16.79
N ASP A 63 -8.38 5.48 17.07
CA ASP A 63 -9.37 4.63 16.42
C ASP A 63 -9.41 4.82 14.89
N VAL A 64 -9.26 6.05 14.42
CA VAL A 64 -9.25 6.38 12.98
C VAL A 64 -7.97 5.90 12.33
N ALA A 65 -6.80 6.08 12.97
CA ALA A 65 -5.53 5.59 12.44
C ALA A 65 -5.56 4.06 12.27
N TYR A 66 -5.92 3.32 13.32
CA TYR A 66 -5.94 1.86 13.25
C TYR A 66 -7.08 1.30 12.40
N PHE A 67 -8.20 2.02 12.26
CA PHE A 67 -9.22 1.68 11.27
C PHE A 67 -8.66 1.71 9.85
N PHE A 68 -7.97 2.78 9.47
CA PHE A 68 -7.39 2.90 8.13
C PHE A 68 -6.17 1.98 7.93
N ASP A 69 -5.40 1.68 8.97
CA ASP A 69 -4.36 0.64 8.93
C ASP A 69 -4.98 -0.74 8.63
N ALA A 70 -6.00 -1.15 9.39
CA ALA A 70 -6.71 -2.40 9.19
C ALA A 70 -7.36 -2.49 7.81
N PHE A 71 -7.98 -1.40 7.34
CA PHE A 71 -8.51 -1.26 5.98
C PHE A 71 -7.42 -1.55 4.93
N SER A 72 -6.27 -0.89 5.07
CA SER A 72 -5.19 -0.93 4.09
C SER A 72 -4.51 -2.29 4.06
N ARG A 73 -4.26 -2.89 5.23
CA ARG A 73 -3.60 -4.20 5.37
C ARG A 73 -4.49 -5.36 4.94
N SER A 74 -5.81 -5.24 5.10
CA SER A 74 -6.76 -6.28 4.69
C SER A 74 -7.02 -6.26 3.19
N VAL A 75 -7.51 -5.15 2.66
CA VAL A 75 -8.08 -5.05 1.30
C VAL A 75 -7.42 -3.93 0.48
N GLY A 76 -6.93 -2.87 1.11
CA GLY A 76 -6.35 -1.70 0.43
C GLY A 76 -5.05 -1.97 -0.34
N ILE A 77 -3.91 -2.03 0.34
CA ILE A 77 -2.59 -2.34 -0.23
C ILE A 77 -2.49 -3.81 -0.71
N THR A 78 -3.59 -4.56 -0.69
CA THR A 78 -3.70 -5.92 -1.21
C THR A 78 -4.59 -5.96 -2.45
N LEU A 79 -5.90 -6.11 -2.30
CA LEU A 79 -6.85 -6.28 -3.40
C LEU A 79 -7.00 -4.98 -4.23
N ILE A 80 -7.21 -3.83 -3.59
CA ILE A 80 -7.35 -2.54 -4.28
C ILE A 80 -6.06 -2.22 -5.06
N LEU A 81 -4.91 -2.47 -4.45
CA LEU A 81 -3.61 -2.35 -5.11
C LEU A 81 -3.53 -3.21 -6.37
N VAL A 82 -3.83 -4.51 -6.24
CA VAL A 82 -3.78 -5.46 -7.37
C VAL A 82 -4.72 -5.00 -8.49
N MET A 83 -5.98 -4.71 -8.17
CA MET A 83 -6.97 -4.25 -9.16
C MET A 83 -6.56 -2.94 -9.82
N GLY A 84 -6.01 -2.00 -9.05
CA GLY A 84 -5.49 -0.75 -9.55
C GLY A 84 -4.31 -0.94 -10.52
N LEU A 85 -3.40 -1.87 -10.22
CA LEU A 85 -2.28 -2.25 -11.10
C LEU A 85 -2.73 -3.08 -12.31
N MET A 86 -3.86 -3.78 -12.24
CA MET A 86 -4.45 -4.47 -13.40
C MET A 86 -4.80 -3.52 -14.55
N LYS A 87 -4.98 -2.22 -14.27
CA LYS A 87 -5.16 -1.21 -15.31
C LYS A 87 -3.97 -1.12 -16.27
N VAL A 88 -2.73 -1.26 -15.78
CA VAL A 88 -1.51 -1.20 -16.60
C VAL A 88 -0.96 -2.58 -16.97
N THR A 89 -1.29 -3.63 -16.22
CA THR A 89 -0.80 -4.98 -16.53
C THR A 89 -1.74 -5.75 -17.46
N HIS A 90 -3.05 -5.57 -17.33
CA HIS A 90 -4.10 -6.33 -17.99
C HIS A 90 -5.11 -5.46 -18.75
N ARG A 91 -4.91 -4.13 -18.81
CA ARG A 91 -5.87 -3.17 -19.39
C ARG A 91 -7.25 -3.22 -18.73
N TYR A 92 -7.30 -3.65 -17.47
CA TYR A 92 -8.53 -3.73 -16.70
C TYR A 92 -9.14 -2.33 -16.47
N LYS A 93 -10.45 -2.21 -16.70
CA LYS A 93 -11.22 -1.00 -16.45
C LYS A 93 -12.39 -1.36 -15.53
N PRO A 94 -12.23 -1.19 -14.20
CA PRO A 94 -13.33 -1.45 -13.27
C PRO A 94 -14.51 -0.53 -13.59
N SER A 95 -15.72 -1.04 -13.36
CA SER A 95 -16.91 -0.19 -13.36
C SER A 95 -17.00 0.57 -12.04
N LEU A 96 -17.74 1.68 -12.01
CA LEU A 96 -17.96 2.46 -10.80
C LEU A 96 -18.52 1.60 -9.64
N GLY A 97 -19.40 0.64 -9.95
CA GLY A 97 -19.96 -0.27 -8.95
C GLY A 97 -18.91 -1.20 -8.34
N VAL A 98 -17.92 -1.64 -9.13
CA VAL A 98 -16.79 -2.45 -8.62
C VAL A 98 -15.89 -1.61 -7.73
N ASP A 99 -15.56 -0.38 -8.16
CA ASP A 99 -14.74 0.54 -7.36
C ASP A 99 -15.40 0.79 -5.99
N VAL A 100 -16.68 1.20 -5.98
CA VAL A 100 -17.44 1.44 -4.75
C VAL A 100 -17.56 0.17 -3.90
N GLY A 101 -17.86 -0.97 -4.52
CA GLY A 101 -18.03 -2.25 -3.81
C GLY A 101 -16.76 -2.69 -3.09
N VAL A 102 -15.60 -2.56 -3.73
CA VAL A 102 -14.32 -2.94 -3.13
C VAL A 102 -13.95 -2.00 -1.97
N PHE A 103 -14.16 -0.69 -2.11
CA PHE A 103 -13.96 0.25 -0.99
C PHE A 103 -14.94 -0.04 0.16
N ALA A 104 -16.19 -0.41 -0.12
CA ALA A 104 -17.15 -0.79 0.90
C ALA A 104 -16.74 -2.08 1.65
N VAL A 105 -16.25 -3.09 0.93
CA VAL A 105 -15.68 -4.31 1.53
C VAL A 105 -14.48 -3.98 2.40
N ALA A 106 -13.58 -3.14 1.91
CA ALA A 106 -12.41 -2.70 2.67
C ALA A 106 -12.80 -1.90 3.93
N THR A 107 -13.83 -1.05 3.85
CA THR A 107 -14.39 -0.34 5.01
C THR A 107 -14.99 -1.32 6.02
N ALA A 108 -15.79 -2.29 5.58
CA ALA A 108 -16.36 -3.31 6.46
C ALA A 108 -15.25 -4.13 7.14
N ALA A 109 -14.23 -4.53 6.38
CA ALA A 109 -13.06 -5.23 6.90
C ALA A 109 -12.31 -4.38 7.93
N GLY A 110 -12.00 -3.11 7.63
CA GLY A 110 -11.34 -2.21 8.58
C GLY A 110 -12.14 -2.00 9.88
N LEU A 111 -13.46 -1.83 9.78
CA LEU A 111 -14.33 -1.65 10.95
C LEU A 111 -14.37 -2.90 11.83
N PHE A 112 -14.40 -4.09 11.21
CA PHE A 112 -14.44 -5.35 11.94
C PHE A 112 -13.08 -5.72 12.53
N LEU A 113 -12.01 -5.62 11.75
CA LEU A 113 -10.69 -6.15 12.10
C LEU A 113 -9.92 -5.25 13.07
N ARG A 114 -10.18 -3.94 13.10
CA ARG A 114 -9.49 -3.01 14.02
C ARG A 114 -9.62 -3.40 15.49
N HIS A 115 -10.72 -4.07 15.87
CA HIS A 115 -11.00 -4.49 17.24
C HIS A 115 -10.03 -5.56 17.77
N PHE A 116 -9.30 -6.23 16.89
CA PHE A 116 -8.31 -7.24 17.24
C PHE A 116 -6.90 -6.67 17.39
N HIS A 117 -6.72 -5.37 17.12
CA HIS A 117 -5.42 -4.73 17.23
C HIS A 117 -4.91 -4.75 18.68
N GLY A 118 -3.64 -5.12 18.86
CA GLY A 118 -2.98 -5.15 20.17
C GLY A 118 -3.45 -6.26 21.12
N ALA A 119 -4.35 -7.14 20.67
CA ALA A 119 -4.73 -8.32 21.44
C ALA A 119 -3.59 -9.34 21.49
N ASP A 120 -3.40 -9.98 22.63
CA ASP A 120 -2.35 -10.98 22.81
C ASP A 120 -2.64 -12.24 21.97
N LEU A 121 -1.71 -12.55 21.06
CA LEU A 121 -1.83 -13.66 20.10
C LEU A 121 -1.73 -15.03 20.76
N HIS A 122 -1.12 -15.14 21.93
CA HIS A 122 -1.01 -16.40 22.65
C HIS A 122 -2.32 -16.77 23.35
N THR A 123 -3.15 -15.78 23.69
CA THR A 123 -4.40 -15.98 24.43
C THR A 123 -5.63 -15.80 23.55
N ASN A 124 -5.56 -14.99 22.49
CA ASN A 124 -6.68 -14.71 21.60
C ASN A 124 -6.48 -15.35 20.21
N ARG A 125 -7.10 -16.52 20.02
CA ARG A 125 -7.09 -17.23 18.71
C ARG A 125 -7.66 -16.39 17.56
N ALA A 126 -8.63 -15.53 17.84
CA ALA A 126 -9.21 -14.67 16.81
C ALA A 126 -8.21 -13.61 16.35
N ALA A 127 -7.47 -12.99 17.29
CA ALA A 127 -6.40 -12.05 16.97
C ALA A 127 -5.29 -12.70 16.12
N PHE A 128 -4.83 -13.89 16.53
CA PHE A 128 -3.88 -14.68 15.72
C PHE A 128 -4.38 -14.92 14.29
N SER A 129 -5.66 -15.25 14.13
CA SER A 129 -6.25 -15.52 12.81
C SER A 129 -6.32 -14.25 11.95
N VAL A 130 -6.60 -13.09 12.56
CA VAL A 130 -6.63 -11.79 11.88
C VAL A 130 -5.24 -11.39 11.40
N ASP A 131 -4.22 -11.55 12.24
CA ASP A 131 -2.84 -11.21 11.88
C ASP A 131 -2.29 -12.16 10.82
N ALA A 132 -2.63 -13.45 10.92
CA ALA A 132 -2.30 -14.43 9.88
C ALA A 132 -2.99 -14.06 8.55
N PHE A 133 -4.23 -13.60 8.59
CA PHE A 133 -4.94 -13.10 7.41
C PHE A 133 -4.22 -11.90 6.78
N TYR A 134 -3.77 -10.91 7.56
CA TYR A 134 -3.01 -9.77 7.02
C TYR A 134 -1.72 -10.22 6.31
N VAL A 135 -0.97 -11.15 6.91
CA VAL A 135 0.25 -11.68 6.30
C VAL A 135 -0.06 -12.46 5.03
N VAL A 136 -1.07 -13.33 5.05
CA VAL A 136 -1.47 -14.09 3.85
C VAL A 136 -1.91 -13.15 2.72
N ALA A 137 -2.72 -12.13 3.03
CA ALA A 137 -3.17 -11.13 2.06
C ALA A 137 -1.96 -10.36 1.48
N ASN A 138 -0.99 -9.99 2.32
CA ASN A 138 0.26 -9.37 1.88
C ASN A 138 1.07 -10.29 0.96
N LEU A 139 1.23 -11.57 1.31
CA LEU A 139 1.98 -12.53 0.50
C LEU A 139 1.34 -12.77 -0.87
N LEU A 140 0.01 -12.89 -0.92
CA LEU A 140 -0.73 -13.01 -2.18
C LEU A 140 -0.54 -11.76 -3.05
N ALA A 141 -0.61 -10.57 -2.46
CA ALA A 141 -0.31 -9.32 -3.16
C ALA A 141 1.15 -9.26 -3.62
N ALA A 142 2.10 -9.73 -2.79
CA ALA A 142 3.54 -9.78 -3.12
C ALA A 142 3.82 -10.69 -4.32
N VAL A 143 3.12 -11.82 -4.46
CA VAL A 143 3.19 -12.68 -5.65
C VAL A 143 2.78 -11.91 -6.91
N PHE A 144 1.65 -11.19 -6.85
CA PHE A 144 1.22 -10.35 -7.96
C PHE A 144 2.22 -9.21 -8.25
N LEU A 145 2.80 -8.60 -7.22
CA LEU A 145 3.81 -7.56 -7.37
C LEU A 145 5.11 -8.11 -7.98
N GLY A 146 5.46 -9.36 -7.73
CA GLY A 146 6.53 -10.06 -8.43
C GLY A 146 6.24 -10.22 -9.92
N TYR A 147 5.00 -10.59 -10.28
CA TYR A 147 4.55 -10.56 -11.67
C TYR A 147 4.60 -9.15 -12.28
N PHE A 148 4.16 -8.12 -11.55
CA PHE A 148 4.23 -6.73 -11.99
C PHE A 148 5.68 -6.27 -12.22
N ALA A 149 6.61 -6.61 -11.33
CA ALA A 149 8.04 -6.37 -11.49
C ALA A 149 8.61 -7.06 -12.74
N LYS A 150 8.22 -8.32 -13.00
CA LYS A 150 8.58 -9.04 -14.23
C LYS A 150 8.05 -8.33 -15.47
N ARG A 151 6.81 -7.81 -15.45
CA ARG A 151 6.25 -7.04 -16.57
C ARG A 151 7.04 -5.76 -16.83
N LEU A 152 7.42 -5.02 -15.78
CA LEU A 152 8.28 -3.84 -15.90
C LEU A 152 9.64 -4.17 -16.50
N TRP A 153 10.26 -5.27 -16.05
CA TRP A 153 11.53 -5.73 -16.58
C TRP A 153 11.45 -6.00 -18.08
N ASN A 154 10.40 -6.73 -18.50
CA ASN A 154 10.16 -7.05 -19.91
C ASN A 154 9.84 -5.81 -20.76
N ALA A 155 9.22 -4.79 -20.17
CA ALA A 155 9.00 -3.48 -20.80
C ALA A 155 10.26 -2.61 -20.90
N GLY A 156 11.42 -3.09 -20.44
CA GLY A 156 12.69 -2.37 -20.43
C GLY A 156 12.89 -1.44 -19.23
N ALA A 157 11.89 -1.31 -18.34
CA ALA A 157 11.96 -0.49 -17.13
C ALA A 157 12.67 -1.24 -15.98
N ARG A 158 13.95 -1.60 -16.19
CA ARG A 158 14.75 -2.43 -15.27
C ARG A 158 14.89 -1.82 -13.89
N TRP A 159 15.18 -0.52 -13.79
CA TRP A 159 15.33 0.15 -12.48
C TRP A 159 14.04 0.16 -11.67
N PRO A 160 12.89 0.61 -12.22
CA PRO A 160 11.60 0.48 -11.55
C PRO A 160 11.27 -0.97 -11.16
N ALA A 161 11.62 -1.97 -11.97
CA ALA A 161 11.40 -3.38 -11.64
C ALA A 161 12.20 -3.83 -10.40
N ILE A 162 13.50 -3.51 -10.35
CA ILE A 162 14.37 -3.86 -9.20
C ILE A 162 13.84 -3.21 -7.93
N TRP A 163 13.58 -1.90 -7.97
CA TRP A 163 13.07 -1.18 -6.81
C TRP A 163 11.71 -1.72 -6.36
N THR A 164 10.81 -2.04 -7.30
CA THR A 164 9.52 -2.68 -6.98
C THR A 164 9.73 -3.99 -6.23
N GLY A 165 10.67 -4.82 -6.65
CA GLY A 165 11.01 -6.06 -5.94
C GLY A 165 11.55 -5.79 -4.53
N LEU A 166 12.52 -4.88 -4.39
CA LEU A 166 13.14 -4.56 -3.11
C LEU A 166 12.14 -4.00 -2.09
N VAL A 167 11.33 -3.02 -2.49
CA VAL A 167 10.34 -2.42 -1.58
C VAL A 167 9.21 -3.39 -1.25
N THR A 168 8.86 -4.31 -2.15
CA THR A 168 7.89 -5.38 -1.86
C THR A 168 8.45 -6.34 -0.82
N ALA A 169 9.71 -6.77 -0.96
CA ALA A 169 10.35 -7.63 0.02
C ALA A 169 10.46 -6.95 1.40
N ALA A 170 10.82 -5.66 1.43
CA ALA A 170 10.84 -4.87 2.65
C ALA A 170 9.44 -4.77 3.30
N GLY A 171 8.41 -4.47 2.50
CA GLY A 171 7.03 -4.40 2.99
C GLY A 171 6.52 -5.74 3.54
N THR A 172 6.88 -6.86 2.90
CA THR A 172 6.57 -8.20 3.43
C THR A 172 7.31 -8.48 4.73
N ALA A 173 8.59 -8.09 4.86
CA ALA A 173 9.32 -8.21 6.12
C ALA A 173 8.69 -7.38 7.25
N ILE A 174 8.20 -6.17 6.95
CA ILE A 174 7.42 -5.36 7.89
C ILE A 174 6.11 -6.08 8.27
N ALA A 175 5.39 -6.67 7.31
CA ALA A 175 4.15 -7.39 7.59
C ALA A 175 4.36 -8.57 8.56
N PHE A 176 5.46 -9.32 8.44
CA PHE A 176 5.79 -10.39 9.39
C PHE A 176 6.18 -9.86 10.77
N THR A 177 7.00 -8.80 10.82
CA THR A 177 7.49 -8.24 12.08
C THR A 177 6.47 -7.36 12.80
N TYR A 178 5.39 -6.95 12.11
CA TYR A 178 4.30 -6.19 12.71
C TYR A 178 3.67 -6.96 13.86
N ASP A 179 3.20 -8.19 13.61
CA ASP A 179 2.39 -8.93 14.59
C ASP A 179 3.11 -10.16 15.17
N PHE A 180 3.86 -10.90 14.34
CA PHE A 180 4.41 -12.20 14.75
C PHE A 180 5.80 -12.13 15.36
N PHE A 181 6.63 -11.18 14.91
CA PHE A 181 8.04 -11.10 15.29
C PHE A 181 8.39 -9.67 15.74
N PRO A 182 7.87 -9.22 16.90
CA PRO A 182 8.23 -7.92 17.45
C PRO A 182 9.74 -7.84 17.70
N LEU A 183 10.32 -6.69 17.42
CA LEU A 183 11.75 -6.46 17.60
C LEU A 183 12.08 -6.43 19.10
N PRO A 184 12.92 -7.34 19.62
CA PRO A 184 13.17 -7.46 21.07
C PRO A 184 13.94 -6.27 21.66
N PHE A 185 14.49 -5.41 20.80
CA PHE A 185 15.25 -4.21 21.17
C PHE A 185 14.45 -2.91 20.98
N ASP A 186 13.17 -2.99 20.59
CA ASP A 186 12.32 -1.81 20.44
C ASP A 186 11.89 -1.26 21.81
N ASP A 187 11.49 0.01 21.83
CA ASP A 187 10.91 0.61 23.04
C ASP A 187 9.44 0.23 23.21
N ALA A 188 8.86 0.59 24.36
CA ALA A 188 7.47 0.28 24.71
C ALA A 188 6.45 0.81 23.69
N TYR A 189 6.80 1.87 22.94
CA TYR A 189 5.96 2.46 21.90
C TYR A 189 6.27 1.93 20.49
N ARG A 190 7.18 0.96 20.38
CA ARG A 190 7.62 0.36 19.12
C ARG A 190 8.15 1.40 18.11
N THR A 191 8.84 2.44 18.61
CA THR A 191 9.25 3.59 17.81
C THR A 191 10.16 3.19 16.65
N ILE A 192 11.06 2.22 16.84
CA ILE A 192 11.99 1.76 15.81
C ILE A 192 11.22 1.02 14.71
N PHE A 193 10.33 0.11 15.11
CA PHE A 193 9.47 -0.62 14.19
C PHE A 193 8.61 0.34 13.36
N TYR A 194 7.88 1.27 14.00
CA TYR A 194 7.01 2.20 13.27
C TYR A 194 7.81 3.13 12.37
N THR A 195 9.00 3.58 12.78
CA THR A 195 9.90 4.35 11.89
C THR A 195 10.23 3.56 10.62
N ALA A 196 10.63 2.30 10.76
CA ALA A 196 10.96 1.43 9.63
C ALA A 196 9.74 1.13 8.76
N ALA A 197 8.59 0.89 9.39
CA ALA A 197 7.33 0.59 8.72
C ALA A 197 6.84 1.78 7.89
N LEU A 198 6.74 2.97 8.48
CA LEU A 198 6.31 4.21 7.81
C LEU A 198 7.25 4.58 6.65
N ALA A 199 8.57 4.48 6.87
CA ALA A 199 9.55 4.72 5.82
C ALA A 199 9.40 3.72 4.66
N THR A 200 9.15 2.44 4.98
CA THR A 200 8.93 1.39 3.99
C THR A 200 7.65 1.62 3.20
N TRP A 201 6.52 1.86 3.86
CA TRP A 201 5.23 2.07 3.20
C TRP A 201 5.22 3.34 2.35
N GLY A 202 5.80 4.45 2.84
CA GLY A 202 5.98 5.66 2.04
C GLY A 202 6.84 5.42 0.81
N THR A 203 7.94 4.68 0.96
CA THR A 203 8.83 4.35 -0.17
C THR A 203 8.18 3.38 -1.15
N GLN A 204 7.43 2.38 -0.67
CA GLN A 204 6.61 1.49 -1.49
C GLN A 204 5.61 2.29 -2.32
N GLY A 205 4.85 3.18 -1.69
CA GLY A 205 3.89 4.04 -2.36
C GLY A 205 4.52 4.87 -3.49
N PHE A 206 5.71 5.40 -3.26
CA PHE A 206 6.43 6.20 -4.26
C PHE A 206 6.97 5.34 -5.41
N VAL A 207 7.59 4.21 -5.09
CA VAL A 207 8.17 3.29 -6.08
C VAL A 207 7.08 2.68 -6.94
N TYR A 208 5.97 2.22 -6.36
CA TYR A 208 4.83 1.68 -7.11
C TYR A 208 4.20 2.74 -8.01
N PHE A 209 4.12 4.00 -7.58
CA PHE A 209 3.68 5.09 -8.45
C PHE A 209 4.62 5.27 -9.66
N ARG A 210 5.94 5.29 -9.45
CA ARG A 210 6.90 5.43 -10.57
C ARG A 210 6.89 4.23 -11.50
N ALA A 211 6.75 3.03 -10.93
CA ALA A 211 6.63 1.78 -11.66
C ALA A 211 5.35 1.75 -12.51
N TYR A 212 4.21 2.12 -11.92
CA TYR A 212 2.94 2.25 -12.64
C TYR A 212 3.08 3.19 -13.84
N ARG A 213 3.67 4.37 -13.62
CA ARG A 213 3.90 5.34 -14.70
C ARG A 213 4.77 4.74 -15.80
N ALA A 214 5.87 4.08 -15.46
CA ALA A 214 6.75 3.48 -16.45
C ALA A 214 6.03 2.46 -17.34
N LEU A 215 5.19 1.60 -16.75
CA LEU A 215 4.41 0.63 -17.53
C LEU A 215 3.27 1.29 -18.32
N HIS A 216 2.63 2.31 -17.76
CA HIS A 216 1.61 3.10 -18.46
C HIS A 216 2.18 3.79 -19.71
N ASP A 217 3.30 4.49 -19.57
CA ASP A 217 3.96 5.21 -20.65
C ASP A 217 4.43 4.22 -21.74
N HIS A 218 4.95 3.05 -21.34
CA HIS A 218 5.28 1.96 -22.27
C HIS A 218 4.06 1.48 -23.06
N ASN A 219 2.95 1.18 -22.38
CA ASN A 219 1.72 0.74 -23.05
C ASN A 219 1.18 1.80 -24.02
N ALA A 220 1.18 3.07 -23.62
CA ALA A 220 0.74 4.18 -24.47
C ALA A 220 1.63 4.32 -25.72
N ALA A 221 2.96 4.19 -25.58
CA ALA A 221 3.88 4.21 -26.71
C ALA A 221 3.68 3.00 -27.65
N SER A 222 3.35 1.83 -27.11
CA SER A 222 3.01 0.64 -27.92
C SER A 222 1.71 0.82 -28.70
N ASP A 223 0.68 1.41 -28.08
CA ASP A 223 -0.61 1.68 -28.74
C ASP A 223 -0.50 2.78 -29.81
N ALA A 224 0.43 3.73 -29.64
CA ALA A 224 0.65 4.83 -30.58
C ALA A 224 1.46 4.44 -31.83
N LYS A 225 2.07 3.25 -31.89
CA LYS A 225 2.71 2.73 -33.11
C LYS A 225 1.62 2.11 -33.99
N PRO A 226 1.17 2.77 -35.08
CA PRO A 226 0.24 2.15 -36.00
C PRO A 226 0.94 1.00 -36.70
N THR A 227 0.15 0.00 -37.10
CA THR A 227 0.51 -1.12 -37.97
C THR A 227 0.98 -0.64 -39.35
N HIS A 228 2.08 0.10 -39.45
CA HIS A 228 2.70 0.53 -40.71
C HIS A 228 3.26 -0.63 -41.55
N ALA A 229 3.02 -1.88 -41.14
CA ALA A 229 3.48 -3.07 -41.85
C ALA A 229 2.41 -3.68 -42.79
N THR A 230 1.17 -3.17 -42.83
CA THR A 230 0.10 -3.81 -43.63
C THR A 230 -0.29 -3.04 -44.90
N GLU A 231 0.09 -1.76 -45.06
CA GLU A 231 -0.22 -0.98 -46.28
C GLU A 231 0.93 -0.93 -47.32
N ALA A 232 2.07 -1.58 -47.06
CA ALA A 232 3.18 -1.63 -48.01
C ALA A 232 3.11 -2.81 -49.00
N ILE A 233 2.02 -3.59 -48.99
CA ILE A 233 1.79 -4.72 -49.90
C ILE A 233 0.31 -4.72 -50.34
N ALA A 234 -0.06 -3.76 -51.19
CA ALA A 234 -1.27 -3.81 -52.01
C ALA A 234 -0.97 -3.22 -53.38
#